data_AF-A0A9D6INM5-F1
#
_entry.id   AF-A0A9D6INM5-F1
#
_cell.length_a   1.000
_cell.length_b   1.000
_cell.length_c   1.000
_cell.angle_alpha   90.00
_cell.angle_beta   90.00
_cell.angle_gamma   90.00
#
_symmetry.space_group_name_H-M   'P 1'
#
loop_
_entity.id
_entity.type
_entity.pdbx_description
1 polymer ?
#
loop_
_entity_poly.entity_id
_entity_poly.type
_entity_poly.pdbx_seq_one_letter_code
_entity_poly.pdbx_strand_id
1 'polypeptide(L)'
;MGIAASMVTIGKPAVPKALVGATALWRGENETDNVQWRVAHALRSDFGIQAGDSIAHIGNGFEVYWARLARVRIVAEIPQATVLNVWTNDPDAPEKAVRIFREAGARCIVRIGITRADAERLGWKRIDDADDYFYPLTI
;
A
#
# COMPACT_ATOMS: atom_id res chain seq x y z
N MET A 1 -34.82 -32.08 -37.21
CA MET A 1 -34.44 -32.36 -35.80
C MET A 1 -33.01 -31.89 -35.61
N GLY A 2 -32.80 -30.73 -34.97
CA GLY A 2 -31.47 -30.18 -34.71
C GLY A 2 -31.02 -30.53 -33.28
N ILE A 3 -29.77 -30.95 -33.12
CA ILE A 3 -29.18 -31.28 -31.82
C ILE A 3 -28.23 -30.12 -31.47
N ALA A 4 -28.55 -29.39 -30.39
CA ALA A 4 -27.71 -28.31 -29.88
C ALA A 4 -26.58 -28.90 -29.01
N ALA A 5 -25.34 -28.57 -29.34
CA ALA A 5 -24.16 -28.86 -28.53
C ALA A 5 -24.09 -27.90 -27.34
N SER A 6 -24.08 -28.42 -26.11
CA SER A 6 -23.76 -27.65 -24.91
C SER A 6 -22.24 -27.56 -24.75
N MET A 7 -21.69 -26.35 -24.77
CA MET A 7 -20.31 -26.06 -24.37
C MET A 7 -20.21 -26.04 -22.83
N VAL A 8 -19.35 -26.89 -22.28
CA VAL A 8 -18.93 -26.82 -20.88
C VAL A 8 -17.74 -25.87 -20.78
N THR A 9 -17.91 -24.76 -20.05
CA THR A 9 -16.83 -23.82 -19.73
C THR A 9 -15.92 -24.44 -18.67
N ILE A 10 -14.64 -24.68 -19.01
CA ILE A 10 -13.61 -25.12 -18.07
C ILE A 10 -13.18 -23.90 -17.23
N GLY A 11 -13.55 -23.89 -15.95
CA GLY A 11 -13.13 -22.88 -14.98
C GLY A 11 -11.62 -22.94 -14.69
N LYS A 12 -10.98 -21.77 -14.55
CA LYS A 12 -9.56 -21.63 -14.16
C LYS A 12 -9.28 -22.34 -12.82
N PRO A 13 -8.15 -23.03 -12.65
CA PRO A 13 -7.85 -23.70 -11.39
C PRO A 13 -7.64 -22.66 -10.28
N ALA A 14 -8.41 -22.78 -9.21
CA ALA A 14 -8.17 -22.05 -7.97
C ALA A 14 -6.89 -22.61 -7.33
N VAL A 15 -5.88 -21.76 -7.15
CA VAL A 15 -4.66 -22.12 -6.43
C VAL A 15 -5.02 -22.29 -4.95
N PRO A 16 -4.80 -23.46 -4.32
CA PRO A 16 -5.18 -23.68 -2.93
C PRO A 16 -4.38 -22.76 -1.99
N LYS A 17 -5.07 -22.09 -1.06
CA LYS A 17 -4.54 -21.22 0.01
C LYS A 17 -3.61 -21.91 1.02
N ALA A 18 -3.16 -23.14 0.76
CA ALA A 18 -2.49 -23.97 1.75
C ALA A 18 -0.97 -23.76 1.86
N LEU A 19 -0.35 -22.90 1.04
CA LEU A 19 1.11 -22.68 1.09
C LEU A 19 1.55 -21.47 1.91
N VAL A 20 0.63 -20.75 2.57
CA VAL A 20 0.95 -19.59 3.40
C VAL A 20 0.61 -19.91 4.85
N GLY A 21 1.64 -20.05 5.69
CA GLY A 21 1.54 -19.77 7.12
C GLY A 21 1.01 -20.87 8.04
N ALA A 22 1.71 -22.00 8.14
CA ALA A 22 1.51 -22.94 9.26
C ALA A 22 1.70 -22.27 10.65
N THR A 23 2.37 -21.12 10.72
CA THR A 23 2.51 -20.29 11.93
C THR A 23 1.37 -19.30 12.15
N ALA A 24 0.59 -18.95 11.12
CA ALA A 24 -0.55 -18.02 11.24
C ALA A 24 -1.76 -18.70 11.91
N LEU A 25 -1.96 -20.00 11.63
CA LEU A 25 -3.05 -20.80 12.21
C LEU A 25 -2.97 -20.97 13.73
N TRP A 26 -1.78 -20.86 14.34
CA TRP A 26 -1.61 -21.03 15.79
C TRP A 26 -1.94 -19.79 16.62
N ARG A 27 -2.04 -18.59 16.03
CA ARG A 27 -2.35 -17.34 16.76
C ARG A 27 -3.79 -16.87 16.66
N GLY A 28 -4.64 -17.55 15.88
CA GLY A 28 -6.03 -17.10 15.69
C GLY A 28 -6.18 -15.74 15.01
N GLU A 29 -5.13 -15.23 14.35
CA GLU A 29 -5.21 -14.05 13.51
C GLU A 29 -5.71 -14.48 12.13
N ASN A 30 -6.98 -14.16 11.81
CA ASN A 30 -7.47 -14.29 10.44
C ASN A 30 -6.57 -13.45 9.52
N GLU A 31 -6.11 -14.03 8.41
CA GLU A 31 -5.31 -13.31 7.39
C GLU A 31 -6.00 -12.04 6.87
N THR A 32 -7.33 -11.96 6.99
CA THR A 32 -8.15 -10.80 6.61
C THR A 32 -8.20 -9.68 7.65
N ASP A 33 -7.87 -9.94 8.92
CA ASP A 33 -7.83 -8.90 9.96
C ASP A 33 -6.44 -8.24 10.06
N ASN A 34 -5.43 -8.79 9.37
CA ASN A 34 -4.08 -8.27 9.41
C ASN A 34 -3.91 -7.04 8.50
N VAL A 35 -3.84 -5.85 9.10
CA VAL A 35 -3.69 -4.56 8.40
C VAL A 35 -2.48 -4.53 7.46
N GLN A 36 -1.38 -5.18 7.82
CA GLN A 36 -0.15 -5.19 7.01
C GLN A 36 -0.34 -5.97 5.70
N TRP A 37 -1.09 -7.07 5.75
CA TRP A 37 -1.45 -7.81 4.55
C TRP A 37 -2.41 -7.03 3.66
N ARG A 38 -3.41 -6.37 4.25
CA ARG A 38 -4.41 -5.58 3.52
C ARG A 38 -3.79 -4.40 2.77
N VAL A 39 -2.91 -3.64 3.44
CA VAL A 39 -2.13 -2.56 2.80
C VAL A 39 -1.29 -3.12 1.65
N ALA A 40 -0.56 -4.21 1.87
CA ALA A 40 0.25 -4.83 0.83
C ALA A 40 -0.59 -5.34 -0.36
N HIS A 41 -1.79 -5.87 -0.10
CA HIS A 41 -2.71 -6.33 -1.13
C HIS A 41 -3.25 -5.16 -1.95
N ALA A 42 -3.80 -4.12 -1.29
CA ALA A 42 -4.36 -2.93 -1.93
C ALA A 42 -3.33 -2.20 -2.79
N LEU A 43 -2.08 -2.09 -2.35
CA LEU A 43 -0.98 -1.54 -3.16
C LEU A 43 -0.84 -2.24 -4.53
N ARG A 44 -1.03 -3.56 -4.56
CA ARG A 44 -0.94 -4.34 -5.81
C ARG A 44 -2.24 -4.29 -6.61
N SER A 45 -3.38 -4.58 -5.98
CA SER A 45 -4.66 -4.74 -6.67
C SER A 45 -5.25 -3.41 -7.14
N ASP A 46 -5.12 -2.37 -6.33
CA ASP A 46 -5.87 -1.13 -6.50
C ASP A 46 -4.98 -0.01 -7.05
N PHE A 47 -3.68 -0.05 -6.72
CA PHE A 47 -2.71 0.99 -7.09
C PHE A 47 -1.65 0.52 -8.10
N GLY A 48 -1.65 -0.76 -8.49
CA GLY A 48 -0.77 -1.29 -9.54
C GLY A 48 0.73 -1.28 -9.19
N ILE A 49 1.07 -1.15 -7.91
CA ILE A 49 2.45 -1.26 -7.42
C ILE A 49 2.92 -2.70 -7.56
N GLN A 50 4.12 -2.87 -8.11
CA GLN A 50 4.71 -4.17 -8.40
C GLN A 50 5.84 -4.49 -7.43
N ALA A 51 6.15 -5.78 -7.30
CA ALA A 51 7.33 -6.21 -6.56
C ALA A 51 8.59 -5.58 -7.20
N GLY A 52 9.48 -5.05 -6.35
CA GLY A 52 10.71 -4.36 -6.75
C GLY A 52 10.58 -2.83 -6.84
N ASP A 53 9.35 -2.30 -6.91
CA ASP A 53 9.10 -0.86 -6.94
C ASP A 53 9.67 -0.17 -5.71
N SER A 54 10.17 1.05 -5.94
CA SER A 54 10.64 1.95 -4.90
C SER A 54 9.50 2.81 -4.39
N ILE A 55 9.37 2.97 -3.09
CA ILE A 55 8.30 3.72 -2.42
C ILE A 55 8.92 4.65 -1.36
N ALA A 56 8.31 5.81 -1.18
CA ALA A 56 8.61 6.69 -0.06
C ALA A 56 7.57 6.48 1.06
N HIS A 57 8.00 6.63 2.31
CA HIS A 57 7.13 6.49 3.48
C HIS A 57 7.10 7.78 4.30
N ILE A 58 5.92 8.17 4.78
CA ILE A 58 5.76 9.22 5.79
C ILE A 58 5.02 8.63 6.97
N GLY A 59 5.67 8.52 8.11
CA GLY A 59 5.06 7.88 9.27
C GLY A 59 6.06 7.28 10.23
N ASN A 60 5.64 6.22 10.90
CA ASN A 60 6.49 5.49 11.83
C ASN A 60 7.06 4.22 11.15
N GLY A 61 8.37 4.18 10.91
CA GLY A 61 9.05 3.05 10.25
C GLY A 61 8.95 1.70 10.98
N PHE A 62 8.45 1.65 12.22
CA PHE A 62 8.17 0.39 12.92
C PHE A 62 6.93 -0.36 12.38
N GLU A 63 6.07 0.30 11.59
CA GLU A 63 4.77 -0.24 11.14
C GLU A 63 4.72 -0.58 9.63
N VAL A 64 5.88 -0.81 8.99
CA VAL A 64 5.98 -1.01 7.54
C VAL A 64 6.21 -2.47 7.11
N TYR A 65 5.65 -3.44 7.83
CA TYR A 65 5.76 -4.86 7.45
C TYR A 65 5.10 -5.14 6.08
N TRP A 66 4.09 -4.37 5.71
CA TRP A 66 3.45 -4.38 4.40
C TRP A 66 4.45 -4.20 3.25
N ALA A 67 5.54 -3.46 3.45
CA ALA A 67 6.55 -3.26 2.40
C ALA A 67 7.26 -4.59 2.06
N ARG A 68 7.55 -5.40 3.09
CA ARG A 68 8.11 -6.74 2.91
C ARG A 68 7.10 -7.69 2.27
N LEU A 69 5.85 -7.66 2.72
CA LEU A 69 4.76 -8.45 2.14
C LEU A 69 4.47 -8.07 0.68
N ALA A 70 4.66 -6.80 0.32
CA ALA A 70 4.54 -6.31 -1.05
C ALA A 70 5.79 -6.49 -1.91
N ARG A 71 6.91 -6.92 -1.30
CA ARG A 71 8.21 -7.05 -1.97
C ARG A 71 8.66 -5.75 -2.62
N VAL A 72 8.35 -4.62 -2.01
CA VAL A 72 8.74 -3.27 -2.45
C VAL A 72 9.91 -2.76 -1.62
N ARG A 73 10.57 -1.71 -2.09
CA ARG A 73 11.72 -1.10 -1.41
C ARG A 73 11.35 0.29 -0.91
N ILE A 74 11.48 0.52 0.39
CA ILE A 74 11.39 1.88 0.94
C ILE A 74 12.72 2.57 0.65
N VAL A 75 12.71 3.62 -0.16
CA VAL A 75 13.94 4.34 -0.59
C VAL A 75 14.15 5.64 0.18
N ALA A 76 13.11 6.16 0.82
CA ALA A 76 13.18 7.36 1.63
C ALA A 76 12.05 7.35 2.67
N GLU A 77 12.31 7.95 3.83
CA GLU A 77 11.34 8.05 4.93
C GLU A 77 11.36 9.45 5.54
N ILE A 78 10.18 9.98 5.89
CA ILE A 78 10.02 11.11 6.80
C ILE A 78 9.29 10.62 8.06
N PRO A 79 9.94 10.64 9.23
CA PRO A 79 9.30 10.26 10.48
C PRO A 79 8.08 11.16 10.81
N GLN A 80 7.02 10.57 11.39
CA GLN A 80 5.81 11.31 11.78
C GLN A 80 6.12 12.52 12.69
N ALA A 81 7.08 12.39 13.60
CA ALA A 81 7.51 13.48 14.48
C ALA A 81 8.08 14.67 13.70
N THR A 82 8.75 14.42 12.57
CA THR A 82 9.27 15.45 11.68
C THR A 82 8.14 16.17 10.97
N VAL A 83 7.09 15.45 10.54
CA VAL A 83 5.91 16.05 9.89
C VAL A 83 5.24 17.07 10.82
N LEU A 84 4.98 16.68 12.06
CA LEU A 84 4.29 17.53 13.05
C LEU A 84 5.08 18.80 13.39
N ASN A 85 6.42 18.74 13.35
CA ASN A 85 7.26 19.88 13.70
C ASN A 85 7.63 20.75 12.49
N VAL A 86 7.92 20.16 11.32
CA VAL A 86 8.47 20.87 10.17
C VAL A 86 7.37 21.46 9.31
N TRP A 87 6.32 20.70 8.99
CA TRP A 87 5.28 21.20 8.07
C TRP A 87 4.42 22.30 8.67
N THR A 88 4.34 22.39 10.00
CA THR A 88 3.69 23.50 10.70
C THR A 88 4.48 24.80 10.58
N ASN A 89 5.80 24.73 10.42
CA ASN A 89 6.69 25.89 10.42
C ASN A 89 7.25 26.26 9.03
N ASP A 90 7.18 25.35 8.06
CA ASP A 90 7.59 25.56 6.67
C ASP A 90 6.47 25.10 5.73
N PRO A 91 5.69 26.04 5.15
CA PRO A 91 4.58 25.71 4.26
C PRO A 91 5.06 25.05 2.95
N ASP A 92 6.32 25.19 2.57
CA ASP A 92 6.89 24.58 1.37
C ASP A 92 7.40 23.16 1.62
N ALA A 93 7.46 22.71 2.88
CA ALA A 93 8.02 21.41 3.24
C ALA A 93 7.32 20.21 2.59
N PRO A 94 5.97 20.17 2.41
CA PRO A 94 5.32 19.11 1.67
C PRO A 94 5.78 19.01 0.20
N GLU A 95 5.93 20.15 -0.49
CA GLU A 95 6.37 20.17 -1.89
C GLU A 95 7.85 19.78 -2.02
N LYS A 96 8.69 20.25 -1.09
CA LYS A 96 10.11 19.83 -1.00
C LYS A 96 10.21 18.31 -0.79
N ALA A 97 9.40 17.74 0.09
CA ALA A 97 9.37 16.30 0.34
C ALA A 97 8.96 15.50 -0.90
N VAL A 98 7.90 15.92 -1.60
CA VAL A 98 7.44 15.29 -2.85
C VAL A 98 8.55 15.30 -3.90
N ARG A 99 9.27 16.42 -4.06
CA ARG A 99 10.40 16.52 -4.99
C ARG A 99 11.52 15.55 -4.63
N ILE A 100 11.97 15.55 -3.37
CA ILE A 100 13.04 14.66 -2.90
C ILE A 100 12.66 13.18 -3.10
N PHE A 101 11.41 12.81 -2.82
CA PHE A 101 10.95 11.43 -3.03
C PHE A 101 10.95 11.03 -4.51
N ARG A 102 10.57 11.93 -5.42
CA ARG A 102 10.71 11.69 -6.87
C ARG A 102 12.16 11.50 -7.27
N GLU A 103 13.06 12.35 -6.81
CA GLU A 103 14.50 12.27 -7.09
C GLU A 103 15.13 10.98 -6.54
N ALA A 104 14.63 10.47 -5.41
CA ALA A 104 15.00 9.17 -4.85
C ALA A 104 14.45 7.98 -5.67
N GLY A 105 13.66 8.23 -6.71
CA GLY A 105 13.08 7.20 -7.58
C GLY A 105 11.84 6.52 -6.98
N ALA A 106 11.18 7.13 -6.00
CA ALA A 106 9.94 6.59 -5.45
C ALA A 106 8.78 6.72 -6.46
N ARG A 107 8.04 5.63 -6.65
CA ARG A 107 6.86 5.57 -7.52
C ARG A 107 5.62 6.16 -6.85
N CYS A 108 5.55 6.09 -5.53
CA CYS A 108 4.48 6.65 -4.70
C CYS A 108 4.98 6.99 -3.30
N ILE A 109 4.12 7.68 -2.54
CA ILE A 109 4.24 7.87 -1.11
C ILE A 109 3.14 7.06 -0.42
N VAL A 110 3.49 6.33 0.62
CA VAL A 110 2.55 5.78 1.60
C VAL A 110 2.66 6.58 2.89
N ARG A 111 1.54 7.01 3.45
CA ARG A 111 1.48 7.85 4.63
C ARG A 111 0.45 7.37 5.64
N ILE A 112 0.82 7.41 6.91
CA ILE A 112 -0.12 7.30 8.04
C ILE A 112 -0.35 8.66 8.72
N GLY A 113 -1.40 8.75 9.54
CA GLY A 113 -1.60 9.90 10.43
C GLY A 113 -1.95 11.21 9.72
N ILE A 114 -2.56 11.14 8.54
CA ILE A 114 -3.27 12.26 7.90
C ILE A 114 -4.77 12.10 8.18
N THR A 115 -5.46 13.20 8.47
CA THR A 115 -6.92 13.14 8.65
C THR A 115 -7.60 12.82 7.32
N ARG A 116 -8.74 12.13 7.34
CA ARG A 116 -9.50 11.83 6.11
C ARG A 116 -9.84 13.08 5.31
N ALA A 117 -10.26 14.15 6.00
CA ALA A 117 -10.61 15.42 5.37
C ALA A 117 -9.41 16.06 4.66
N ASP A 118 -8.23 16.04 5.30
CA ASP A 118 -7.00 16.57 4.66
C ASP A 118 -6.53 15.69 3.51
N ALA A 119 -6.64 14.37 3.65
CA ALA A 119 -6.26 13.43 2.60
C ALA A 119 -7.09 13.66 1.33
N GLU A 120 -8.42 13.74 1.46
CA GLU A 120 -9.33 14.00 0.34
C GLU A 120 -9.04 15.36 -0.31
N ARG A 121 -8.86 16.41 0.49
CA ARG A 121 -8.52 17.76 0.01
C ARG A 121 -7.20 17.80 -0.77
N LEU A 122 -6.21 17.02 -0.34
CA LEU A 122 -4.86 16.99 -0.92
C LEU A 122 -4.69 15.92 -2.00
N GLY A 123 -5.76 15.20 -2.38
CA GLY A 123 -5.74 14.19 -3.43
C GLY A 123 -5.06 12.87 -3.05
N TRP A 124 -4.91 12.60 -1.76
CA TRP A 124 -4.46 11.30 -1.26
C TRP A 124 -5.60 10.29 -1.38
N LYS A 125 -5.25 9.05 -1.74
CA LYS A 125 -6.19 7.93 -1.85
C LYS A 125 -6.07 7.05 -0.63
N ARG A 126 -7.18 6.74 0.06
CA ARG A 126 -7.15 5.81 1.19
C ARG A 126 -6.75 4.41 0.72
N ILE A 127 -5.91 3.73 1.47
CA ILE A 127 -5.51 2.34 1.22
C ILE A 127 -6.43 1.45 2.05
N ASP A 128 -7.40 0.81 1.40
CA ASP A 128 -8.38 -0.05 2.05
C ASP A 128 -9.15 0.67 3.19
N ASP A 129 -9.61 -0.04 4.22
CA ASP A 129 -10.17 0.49 5.47
C ASP A 129 -9.09 0.81 6.54
N ALA A 130 -7.81 0.81 6.19
CA ALA A 130 -6.76 1.27 7.09
C ALA A 130 -6.65 2.81 7.09
N ASP A 131 -6.05 3.39 8.14
CA ASP A 131 -5.72 4.82 8.20
C ASP A 131 -4.43 5.17 7.42
N ASP A 132 -4.10 4.35 6.43
CA ASP A 132 -3.00 4.50 5.48
C ASP A 132 -3.48 5.15 4.18
N TYR A 133 -2.64 5.99 3.60
CA TYR A 133 -2.96 6.77 2.41
C TYR A 133 -1.85 6.69 1.37
N PHE A 134 -2.28 6.63 0.11
CA PHE A 134 -1.46 6.55 -1.09
C PHE A 134 -1.45 7.86 -1.85
N TYR A 135 -0.27 8.31 -2.26
CA TYR A 135 -0.11 9.42 -3.19
C TYR A 135 0.80 9.01 -4.36
N PRO A 136 0.33 9.05 -5.62
CA PRO A 136 1.15 8.70 -6.76
C PRO A 136 2.20 9.79 -7.01
N LEU A 137 3.45 9.40 -7.23
CA LEU A 137 4.50 10.36 -7.57
C LEU A 137 4.68 10.55 -9.07
N THR A 138 4.32 9.55 -9.89
CA THR A 138 4.42 9.48 -11.35
C THR A 138 5.76 9.99 -11.90
N ILE A 139 6.52 9.11 -12.55
CA ILE A 139 7.68 9.51 -13.36
C ILE A 139 7.20 9.84 -14.76
#